data_AF-A0AB37GPN3-F1
#
_entry.id   AF-A0AB37GPN3-F1
#
_cell.length_a   1.000
_cell.length_b   1.000
_cell.length_c   1.000
_cell.angle_alpha   90.00
_cell.angle_beta   90.00
_cell.angle_gamma   90.00
#
_symmetry.space_group_name_H-M   'P 1'
#
loop_
_entity.id
_entity.type
_entity.pdbx_description
1 polymer ?
#
loop_
_entity_poly.entity_id
_entity_poly.type
_entity_poly.pdbx_seq_one_letter_code
_entity_poly.pdbx_strand_id
1 'polypeptide(L)' 'MYKVDEKVIVNLSGEKATVKTVDERYHQVEVQYEDGSYEVLGWHKVRREVDEC' A
#
# COMPACT_ATOMS: atom_id res chain seq x y z
N MET A 1 -3.69 -8.00 6.97
CA MET A 1 -4.21 -6.70 7.43
C MET A 1 -3.05 -5.72 7.47
N TYR A 2 -3.04 -4.73 6.58
CA TYR A 2 -1.95 -3.77 6.40
C TYR A 2 -1.72 -2.95 7.66
N LYS A 3 -0.48 -2.51 7.89
CA LYS A 3 -0.12 -1.60 8.99
C LYS A 3 0.27 -0.23 8.44
N VAL A 4 0.01 0.81 9.22
CA VAL A 4 0.54 2.15 8.92
C VAL A 4 2.08 2.11 8.96
N ASP A 5 2.70 2.83 8.03
CA ASP A 5 4.12 2.84 7.69
C ASP A 5 4.69 1.49 7.17
N GLU A 6 3.82 0.54 6.80
CA GLU A 6 4.23 -0.68 6.08
C GLU A 6 4.57 -0.35 4.62
N LYS A 7 5.72 -0.82 4.13
CA LYS A 7 6.08 -0.73 2.70
C LYS A 7 5.34 -1.81 1.92
N VAL A 8 4.72 -1.39 0.82
CA VAL A 8 3.88 -2.23 -0.02
C VAL A 8 4.17 -2.00 -1.49
N ILE A 9 3.84 -2.99 -2.29
CA ILE A 9 3.90 -2.92 -3.75
C ILE A 9 2.49 -2.65 -4.26
N VAL A 10 2.37 -1.61 -5.07
CA VAL A 10 1.12 -1.12 -5.63
C VAL A 10 1.01 -1.52 -7.10
N ASN A 11 -0.16 -2.03 -7.47
CA ASN A 11 -0.51 -2.47 -8.82
C ASN A 11 0.44 -3.55 -9.39
N LEU A 12 0.25 -3.90 -10.66
CA LEU A 12 1.15 -4.78 -11.42
C LEU A 12 2.43 -4.06 -11.86
N SER A 13 2.49 -2.73 -11.72
CA SER A 13 3.67 -1.91 -12.06
C SER A 13 4.87 -2.21 -11.18
N GLY A 14 4.67 -2.80 -9.99
CA GLY A 14 5.75 -3.05 -9.04
C GLY A 14 6.18 -1.80 -8.27
N GLU A 15 5.37 -0.74 -8.29
CA GLU A 15 5.69 0.54 -7.64
C GLU A 15 5.65 0.38 -6.12
N LYS A 16 6.65 0.94 -5.44
CA LYS A 16 6.76 0.87 -3.98
C LYS A 16 6.12 2.09 -3.36
N ALA A 17 5.28 1.87 -2.36
CA ALA A 17 4.65 2.93 -1.60
C ALA A 17 4.59 2.57 -0.12
N THR A 18 4.37 3.57 0.72
CA THR A 18 4.26 3.43 2.18
C THR A 18 2.81 3.64 2.59
N VAL A 19 2.23 2.71 3.34
CA VAL A 19 0.86 2.85 3.85
C VAL A 19 0.81 4.00 4.86
N LYS A 20 -0.11 4.95 4.68
CA LYS A 20 -0.36 6.05 5.63
C LYS A 20 -1.63 5.85 6.43
N THR A 21 -2.67 5.33 5.79
CA THR A 21 -3.97 5.11 6.43
C THR A 21 -4.52 3.76 5.99
N VAL A 22 -5.19 3.05 6.91
CA VAL A 22 -5.89 1.80 6.60
C VAL A 22 -7.35 2.00 6.96
N ASP A 23 -8.22 1.91 5.95
CA ASP A 23 -9.66 1.96 6.13
C ASP A 23 -10.24 0.54 6.01
N GLU A 24 -10.47 -0.09 7.15
CA GLU A 24 -11.02 -1.44 7.22
C GLU A 24 -12.48 -1.52 6.80
N ARG A 25 -13.23 -0.42 6.97
CA ARG A 25 -14.67 -0.37 6.67
C ARG A 25 -14.91 -0.49 5.17
N TYR A 26 -14.06 0.14 4.37
CA TYR A 26 -14.14 0.12 2.91
C TYR A 26 -13.12 -0.81 2.25
N HIS A 27 -12.31 -1.53 3.05
CA HIS A 27 -11.20 -2.36 2.58
C HIS A 27 -10.24 -1.59 1.66
N GLN A 28 -9.88 -0.39 2.10
CA GLN A 28 -8.99 0.52 1.39
C GLN A 28 -7.74 0.81 2.22
N VAL A 29 -6.69 1.22 1.54
CA VAL A 29 -5.46 1.75 2.11
C VAL A 29 -5.07 3.00 1.35
N GLU A 30 -4.65 4.01 2.09
CA GLU A 30 -3.98 5.17 1.53
C GLU A 30 -2.48 4.90 1.56
N VAL A 31 -1.82 5.08 0.43
CA VAL A 31 -0.39 4.89 0.27
C VAL A 31 0.25 6.18 -0.22
N GLN A 32 1.50 6.41 0.20
CA GLN A 32 2.32 7.52 -0.24
C GLN A 32 3.56 6.99 -0.98
N TYR A 33 3.79 7.52 -2.18
CA TYR A 33 4.93 7.20 -3.02
C TYR A 33 6.17 8.02 -2.64
N GLU A 34 7.34 7.65 -3.15
CA GLU A 34 8.61 8.33 -2.84
C GLU A 34 8.67 9.78 -3.35
N ASP A 35 7.92 10.11 -4.40
CA ASP A 35 7.83 11.49 -4.93
C ASP A 35 6.95 12.41 -4.06
N GLY A 36 6.29 11.86 -3.04
CA GLY A 36 5.39 12.57 -2.14
C GLY A 36 3.92 12.52 -2.54
N SER A 37 3.59 12.06 -3.75
CA SER A 37 2.22 11.78 -4.17
C SER A 37 1.56 10.70 -3.32
N TYR A 38 0.23 10.73 -3.22
CA TYR A 38 -0.55 9.75 -2.47
C TYR A 38 -1.72 9.20 -3.30
N GLU A 39 -2.16 7.99 -2.98
CA GLU A 39 -3.29 7.34 -3.65
C GLU A 39 -4.08 6.47 -2.66
N VAL A 40 -5.39 6.38 -2.84
CA VAL A 40 -6.28 5.51 -2.05
C VAL A 40 -6.67 4.32 -2.91
N LEU A 41 -6.35 3.12 -2.42
CA LEU A 41 -6.45 1.88 -3.16
C LEU A 41 -7.18 0.81 -2.37
N GLY A 42 -7.97 -0.01 -3.06
CA GLY A 42 -8.53 -1.22 -2.46
C GLY A 42 -7.43 -2.24 -2.17
N TRP A 43 -7.61 -3.05 -1.12
CA TRP A 43 -6.62 -4.06 -0.70
C TRP A 43 -6.21 -5.04 -1.82
N HIS A 44 -7.08 -5.26 -2.81
CA HIS A 44 -6.81 -6.12 -3.97
C HIS A 44 -5.76 -5.56 -4.95
N LYS A 45 -5.47 -4.26 -4.89
CA LYS A 45 -4.45 -3.59 -5.72
C LYS A 45 -3.10 -3.47 -5.03
N VAL A 46 -3.04 -3.80 -3.75
CA VAL A 46 -1.84 -3.68 -2.93
C VAL A 46 -1.37 -5.08 -2.57
N ARG A 47 -0.05 -5.27 -2.56
CA ARG A 47 0.59 -6.51 -2.11
C ARG A 47 1.69 -6.16 -1.12
N ARG A 48 1.90 -7.03 -0.15
CA ARG A 48 3.06 -6.90 0.75
C ARG A 48 4.32 -7.23 -0.03
N GLU A 49 5.38 -6.48 0.23
CA GLU A 49 6.73 -6.93 -0.09
C GLU A 49 7.01 -8.10 0.86
N VAL A 50 6.75 -9.32 0.39
CA VAL A 50 7.15 -10.53 1.12
C VAL A 50 8.62 -10.68 0.81
N ASP A 51 9.46 -10.40 1.79
CA ASP A 51 10.87 -10.78 1.77
C ASP A 51 10.88 -12.32 1.77
N GLU A 52 10.93 -12.93 0.59
CA GLU A 52 11.10 -14.38 0.44
C GLU A 52 12.53 -14.70 0.89
N CYS A 53 12.66 -15.10 2.15
CA CYS A 53 13.90 -15.51 2.80
C CYS A 53 14.31 -16.94 2.41
#